data_AF-A0A1M3PZJ0-F1
#
_entry.id   AF-A0A1M3PZJ0-F1
#
_cell.length_a   1.000
_cell.length_b   1.000
_cell.length_c   1.000
_cell.angle_alpha   90.00
_cell.angle_beta   90.00
_cell.angle_gamma   90.00
#
_symmetry.space_group_name_H-M   'P 1'
#
loop_
_entity.id
_entity.type
_entity.pdbx_description
1 polymer ?
#
loop_
_entity_poly.entity_id
_entity_poly.type
_entity_poly.pdbx_seq_one_letter_code
_entity_poly.pdbx_strand_id
1 'polypeptide(L)'
;MADINRGANNALVRGIADSFNHRNVRSQFGEAIAPYGLRETDLADICAAYYVAMWMIANQSVLPNRAQVQAVSRQIHGLLIEQGAHVDVVQRQLGAEEIMYKTVWAIDLRQQTQASGDEQIRQQFADVVWNMFKQQQDLDLRALLLTDKGFMPKK
;
A
#
# COMPACT_ATOMS: atom_id res chain seq x y z
N MET A 1 -28.01 4.28 -5.38
CA MET A 1 -27.10 3.81 -6.44
C MET A 1 -25.65 3.83 -5.96
N ALA A 2 -25.29 3.02 -4.94
CA ALA A 2 -23.94 3.03 -4.34
C ALA A 2 -23.25 1.64 -4.33
N ASP A 3 -23.96 0.56 -4.71
CA ASP A 3 -23.43 -0.81 -4.60
C ASP A 3 -22.70 -1.32 -5.85
N ILE A 4 -22.87 -0.69 -7.01
CA ILE A 4 -22.32 -1.20 -8.29
C ILE A 4 -20.79 -1.01 -8.36
N ASN A 5 -20.25 0.09 -7.79
CA ASN A 5 -18.81 0.37 -7.84
C ASN A 5 -17.97 -0.44 -6.82
N ARG A 6 -18.58 -0.87 -5.71
CA ARG A 6 -17.90 -1.65 -4.67
C ARG A 6 -17.66 -3.09 -5.12
N GLY A 7 -18.59 -3.65 -5.90
CA GLY A 7 -18.47 -4.97 -6.52
C GLY A 7 -17.45 -4.99 -7.66
N ALA A 8 -17.42 -3.96 -8.50
CA ALA A 8 -16.51 -3.89 -9.65
C ALA A 8 -15.04 -3.78 -9.25
N ASN A 9 -14.69 -2.96 -8.25
CA ASN A 9 -13.31 -2.84 -7.78
C ASN A 9 -12.84 -4.10 -7.05
N ASN A 10 -13.69 -4.74 -6.24
CA ASN A 10 -13.34 -6.01 -5.59
C ASN A 10 -13.23 -7.16 -6.61
N ALA A 11 -14.06 -7.16 -7.66
CA ALA A 11 -13.99 -8.15 -8.73
C ALA A 11 -12.75 -7.97 -9.62
N LEU A 12 -12.36 -6.72 -9.91
CA LEU A 12 -11.12 -6.40 -10.63
C LEU A 12 -9.88 -6.81 -9.82
N VAL A 13 -9.84 -6.47 -8.53
CA VAL A 13 -8.74 -6.87 -7.63
C VAL A 13 -8.66 -8.39 -7.49
N ARG A 14 -9.79 -9.11 -7.42
CA ARG A 14 -9.81 -10.59 -7.39
C ARG A 14 -9.41 -11.22 -8.73
N GLY A 15 -9.90 -10.71 -9.85
CA GLY A 15 -9.58 -11.26 -11.17
C GLY A 15 -8.10 -11.09 -11.56
N ILE A 16 -7.45 -10.03 -11.06
CA ILE A 16 -6.00 -9.87 -11.21
C ILE A 16 -5.26 -10.73 -10.16
N ALA A 17 -5.80 -10.94 -8.95
CA ALA A 17 -5.19 -11.82 -7.94
C ALA A 17 -5.08 -13.28 -8.42
N ASP A 18 -6.07 -13.75 -9.19
CA ASP A 18 -6.06 -15.10 -9.76
C ASP A 18 -5.00 -15.32 -10.86
N SER A 19 -4.44 -14.24 -11.46
CA SER A 19 -3.46 -14.32 -12.55
C SER A 19 -2.00 -14.26 -12.10
N PHE A 20 -1.74 -14.00 -10.82
CA PHE A 20 -0.40 -14.08 -10.25
C PHE A 20 -0.17 -15.43 -9.56
N ASN A 21 0.91 -16.13 -9.91
CA ASN A 21 1.32 -17.32 -9.15
C ASN A 21 1.75 -16.88 -7.74
N HIS A 22 1.10 -17.37 -6.69
CA HIS A 22 1.35 -17.03 -5.29
C HIS A 22 2.85 -17.07 -4.90
N ARG A 23 3.61 -18.04 -5.44
CA ARG A 23 5.07 -18.13 -5.21
C ARG A 23 5.86 -16.94 -5.75
N ASN A 24 5.35 -16.26 -6.77
CA ASN A 24 6.01 -15.14 -7.42
C ASN A 24 5.76 -13.82 -6.68
N VAL A 25 4.55 -13.62 -6.13
CA VAL A 25 4.18 -12.37 -5.43
C VAL A 25 5.08 -12.10 -4.23
N ARG A 26 5.35 -13.12 -3.42
CA ARG A 26 6.20 -12.95 -2.24
C ARG A 26 7.63 -12.56 -2.61
N SER A 27 8.21 -13.21 -3.63
CA SER A 27 9.55 -12.87 -4.13
C SER A 27 9.60 -11.43 -4.66
N GLN A 28 8.63 -11.05 -5.52
CA GLN A 28 8.53 -9.70 -6.06
C GLN A 28 8.37 -8.65 -4.96
N PHE A 29 7.54 -8.96 -3.95
CA PHE A 29 7.36 -8.10 -2.81
C PHE A 29 8.67 -7.94 -2.03
N GLY A 30 9.35 -9.04 -1.69
CA GLY A 30 10.64 -9.05 -1.00
C GLY A 30 11.69 -8.23 -1.74
N GLU A 31 11.82 -8.42 -3.06
CA GLU A 31 12.71 -7.65 -3.93
C GLU A 31 12.39 -6.14 -3.90
N ALA A 32 11.11 -5.78 -3.97
CA ALA A 32 10.68 -4.39 -3.96
C ALA A 32 10.97 -3.68 -2.63
N ILE A 33 10.89 -4.39 -1.50
CA ILE A 33 11.05 -3.80 -0.17
C ILE A 33 12.48 -3.89 0.40
N ALA A 34 13.32 -4.78 -0.13
CA ALA A 34 14.69 -5.01 0.34
C ALA A 34 15.57 -3.74 0.39
N PRO A 35 15.53 -2.82 -0.60
CA PRO A 35 16.31 -1.57 -0.54
C PRO A 35 15.98 -0.71 0.68
N TYR A 36 14.75 -0.78 1.17
CA TYR A 36 14.25 -0.04 2.33
C TYR A 36 14.54 -0.76 3.66
N GLY A 37 15.11 -1.98 3.61
CA GLY A 37 15.45 -2.77 4.80
C GLY A 37 14.24 -3.30 5.57
N LEU A 38 13.11 -3.46 4.90
CA LEU A 38 11.89 -4.06 5.44
C LEU A 38 11.95 -5.59 5.30
N ARG A 39 11.18 -6.31 6.13
CA ARG A 39 11.09 -7.78 6.11
C ARG A 39 9.72 -8.23 5.63
N GLU A 40 9.68 -9.07 4.61
CA GLU A 40 8.44 -9.70 4.11
C GLU A 40 7.80 -10.70 5.09
N THR A 41 8.46 -11.01 6.20
CA THR A 41 7.92 -11.86 7.27
C THR A 41 7.33 -11.07 8.44
N ASP A 42 7.48 -9.74 8.43
CA ASP A 42 7.02 -8.86 9.49
C ASP A 42 5.78 -8.08 9.02
N LEU A 43 4.68 -8.20 9.76
CA LEU A 43 3.41 -7.58 9.38
C LEU A 43 3.47 -6.05 9.37
N ALA A 44 4.22 -5.43 10.29
CA ALA A 44 4.35 -3.98 10.32
C ALA A 44 5.11 -3.50 9.07
N ASP A 45 6.16 -4.21 8.69
CA ASP A 45 6.93 -3.96 7.47
C ASP A 45 6.08 -4.15 6.20
N ILE A 46 5.25 -5.19 6.15
CA ILE A 46 4.32 -5.43 5.03
C ILE A 46 3.30 -4.30 4.88
N CYS A 47 2.66 -3.93 5.99
CA CYS A 47 1.73 -2.81 6.02
C CYS A 47 2.43 -1.48 5.65
N ALA A 48 3.65 -1.25 6.13
CA ALA A 48 4.40 -0.04 5.81
C ALA A 48 4.65 0.12 4.32
N ALA A 49 5.09 -0.95 3.65
CA ALA A 49 5.27 -0.97 2.21
C ALA A 49 3.96 -0.61 1.48
N TYR A 50 2.84 -1.20 1.91
CA TYR A 50 1.52 -0.94 1.35
C TYR A 50 1.08 0.53 1.49
N TYR A 51 1.12 1.07 2.72
CA TYR A 51 0.71 2.46 2.96
C TYR A 51 1.62 3.46 2.23
N VAL A 52 2.93 3.20 2.18
CA VAL A 52 3.88 4.04 1.43
C VAL A 52 3.60 3.98 -0.07
N ALA A 53 3.35 2.80 -0.64
CA ALA A 53 2.99 2.65 -2.06
C ALA A 53 1.71 3.42 -2.41
N MET A 54 0.68 3.29 -1.60
CA MET A 54 -0.60 3.99 -1.80
C MET A 54 -0.47 5.50 -1.61
N TRP A 55 0.31 5.95 -0.62
CA TRP A 55 0.59 7.38 -0.43
C TRP A 55 1.36 7.96 -1.61
N MET A 56 2.35 7.25 -2.15
CA MET A 56 3.10 7.68 -3.34
C MET A 56 2.19 7.84 -4.56
N ILE A 57 1.24 6.93 -4.76
CA ILE A 57 0.25 7.02 -5.85
C ILE A 57 -0.66 8.23 -5.63
N ALA A 58 -1.28 8.34 -4.45
CA ALA A 58 -2.25 9.39 -4.14
C ALA A 58 -1.66 10.82 -4.21
N ASN A 59 -0.37 10.96 -3.92
CA ASN A 59 0.37 12.23 -3.95
C ASN A 59 1.29 12.38 -5.16
N GLN A 60 1.31 11.40 -6.09
CA GLN A 60 2.23 11.35 -7.24
C GLN A 60 3.69 11.62 -6.86
N SER A 61 4.10 11.14 -5.68
CA SER A 61 5.42 11.42 -5.10
C SER A 61 6.52 10.66 -5.81
N VAL A 62 7.74 11.20 -5.78
CA VAL A 62 8.98 10.47 -6.05
C VAL A 62 9.20 9.35 -5.02
N LEU A 63 10.14 8.45 -5.31
CA LEU A 63 10.52 7.38 -4.39
C LEU A 63 11.04 7.96 -3.07
N PRO A 64 10.58 7.46 -1.91
CA PRO A 64 11.11 7.87 -0.62
C PRO A 64 12.51 7.31 -0.40
N ASN A 65 13.23 7.88 0.56
CA ASN A 65 14.46 7.28 1.04
C ASN A 65 14.19 6.17 2.08
N ARG A 66 15.23 5.37 2.36
CA ARG A 66 15.17 4.28 3.35
C ARG A 66 14.69 4.74 4.73
N ALA A 67 15.18 5.88 5.21
CA ALA A 67 14.85 6.36 6.56
C ALA A 67 13.36 6.70 6.71
N GLN A 68 12.76 7.31 5.68
CA GLN A 68 11.32 7.62 5.64
C GLN A 68 10.47 6.35 5.69
N VAL A 69 10.79 5.34 4.88
CA VAL A 69 10.04 4.08 4.86
C VAL A 69 10.17 3.32 6.18
N GLN A 70 11.39 3.27 6.75
CA GLN A 70 11.60 2.66 8.06
C GLN A 70 10.87 3.41 9.19
N ALA A 71 10.69 4.72 9.08
CA ALA A 71 9.93 5.48 10.06
C ALA A 71 8.44 5.14 10.03
N VAL A 72 7.86 4.91 8.84
CA VAL A 72 6.49 4.39 8.71
C VAL A 72 6.36 2.99 9.29
N SER A 73 7.33 2.09 9.04
CA SER A 73 7.34 0.77 9.67
C SER A 73 7.32 0.85 11.21
N ARG A 74 8.17 1.68 11.81
CA ARG A 74 8.15 1.91 13.26
C ARG A 74 6.81 2.46 13.76
N GLN A 75 6.21 3.39 13.03
CA GLN A 75 4.91 3.97 13.36
C GLN A 75 3.81 2.90 13.37
N ILE A 76 3.76 2.06 12.34
CA ILE A 76 2.80 0.96 12.25
C ILE A 76 3.05 -0.09 13.34
N HIS A 77 4.32 -0.38 13.64
CA HIS A 77 4.66 -1.29 14.72
C HIS A 77 4.14 -0.78 16.08
N GLY A 78 4.22 0.53 16.34
CA GLY A 78 3.60 1.16 17.50
C GLY A 78 2.08 0.97 17.55
N LEU A 79 1.40 1.26 16.44
CA LEU A 79 -0.06 1.07 16.33
C LEU A 79 -0.50 -0.38 16.56
N LEU A 80 0.23 -1.35 16.02
CA LEU A 80 -0.05 -2.77 16.20
C LEU A 80 0.18 -3.25 17.65
N ILE A 81 1.11 -2.64 18.38
CA ILE A 81 1.30 -2.89 19.81
C ILE A 81 0.13 -2.29 20.61
N GLU A 82 -0.22 -1.04 20.33
CA GLU A 82 -1.28 -0.29 21.04
C GLU A 82 -2.67 -0.93 20.89
N GLN A 83 -2.97 -1.49 19.72
CA GLN A 83 -4.23 -2.19 19.46
C GLN A 83 -4.33 -3.55 20.17
N GLY A 84 -3.24 -4.01 20.81
CA GLY A 84 -3.13 -5.34 21.40
C GLY A 84 -3.07 -6.42 20.31
N ALA A 85 -2.46 -7.55 20.62
CA ALA A 85 -2.37 -8.70 19.72
C ALA A 85 -3.74 -9.40 19.44
N HIS A 86 -4.85 -8.66 19.38
CA HIS A 86 -6.21 -9.15 19.09
C HIS A 86 -6.48 -9.30 17.59
N VAL A 87 -5.45 -9.63 16.79
CA VAL A 87 -5.65 -10.05 15.41
C VAL A 87 -5.06 -11.44 15.31
N ASP A 88 -5.97 -12.42 15.20
CA ASP A 88 -5.69 -13.85 15.09
C ASP A 88 -4.54 -14.09 14.10
N VAL A 89 -3.53 -14.86 14.52
CA VAL A 89 -2.28 -15.07 13.78
C VAL A 89 -2.56 -15.63 12.38
N VAL A 90 -3.61 -16.45 12.25
CA VAL A 90 -4.05 -17.05 10.99
C VAL A 90 -4.71 -16.02 10.07
N GLN A 91 -5.49 -15.06 10.61
CA GLN A 91 -6.06 -13.95 9.84
C GLN A 91 -4.98 -12.93 9.43
N ARG A 92 -3.94 -12.74 10.25
CA ARG A 92 -2.76 -11.94 9.90
C ARG A 92 -2.01 -12.50 8.69
N GLN A 93 -1.85 -13.82 8.58
CA GLN A 93 -1.11 -14.43 7.47
C GLN A 93 -1.88 -14.41 6.15
N LEU A 94 -3.19 -14.71 6.16
CA LEU A 94 -4.03 -14.60 4.95
C LEU A 94 -4.17 -13.13 4.50
N GLY A 95 -4.26 -12.19 5.45
CA GLY A 95 -4.26 -10.75 5.14
C GLY A 95 -2.90 -10.23 4.65
N ALA A 96 -1.79 -10.77 5.16
CA ALA A 96 -0.44 -10.36 4.75
C ALA A 96 -0.18 -10.64 3.27
N GLU A 97 -0.53 -11.83 2.77
CA GLU A 97 -0.34 -12.15 1.34
C GLU A 97 -1.23 -11.29 0.44
N GLU A 98 -2.47 -11.00 0.85
CA GLU A 98 -3.33 -10.07 0.13
C GLU A 98 -2.74 -8.66 0.08
N ILE A 99 -2.15 -8.19 1.20
CA ILE A 99 -1.49 -6.88 1.26
C ILE A 99 -0.23 -6.87 0.39
N MET A 100 0.60 -7.92 0.41
CA MET A 100 1.77 -8.04 -0.46
C MET A 100 1.35 -7.96 -1.93
N TYR A 101 0.30 -8.70 -2.31
CA TYR A 101 -0.26 -8.69 -3.65
C TYR A 101 -0.69 -7.28 -4.08
N LYS A 102 -1.53 -6.62 -3.26
CA LYS A 102 -1.98 -5.25 -3.53
C LYS A 102 -0.80 -4.29 -3.65
N THR A 103 0.26 -4.51 -2.87
CA THR A 103 1.45 -3.65 -2.89
C THR A 103 2.26 -3.83 -4.16
N VAL A 104 2.55 -5.08 -4.58
CA VAL A 104 3.25 -5.37 -5.84
C VAL A 104 2.47 -4.79 -7.01
N TRP A 105 1.17 -5.06 -7.08
CA TRP A 105 0.30 -4.50 -8.12
C TRP A 105 0.33 -2.97 -8.16
N ALA A 106 0.28 -2.32 -6.99
CA ALA A 106 0.34 -0.86 -6.91
C ALA A 106 1.69 -0.30 -7.39
N ILE A 107 2.79 -0.96 -7.05
CA ILE A 107 4.14 -0.60 -7.52
C ILE A 107 4.23 -0.73 -9.03
N ASP A 108 3.79 -1.85 -9.60
CA ASP A 108 3.82 -2.10 -11.04
C ASP A 108 2.96 -1.10 -11.80
N LEU A 109 1.73 -0.86 -11.33
CA LEU A 109 0.82 0.08 -11.98
C LEU A 109 1.38 1.53 -11.93
N ARG A 110 2.00 1.93 -10.82
CA ARG A 110 2.71 3.22 -10.74
C ARG A 110 3.86 3.29 -11.75
N GLN A 111 4.66 2.24 -11.89
CA GLN A 111 5.76 2.21 -12.86
C GLN A 111 5.24 2.29 -14.30
N GLN A 112 4.20 1.53 -14.63
CA GLN A 112 3.58 1.53 -15.97
C GLN A 112 3.00 2.90 -16.34
N THR A 113 2.24 3.52 -15.43
CA THR A 113 1.67 4.86 -15.65
C THR A 113 2.71 5.97 -15.72
N GLN A 114 3.84 5.81 -15.04
CA GLN A 114 4.98 6.73 -15.19
C GLN A 114 5.70 6.56 -16.53
N ALA A 115 5.88 5.31 -16.98
CA ALA A 115 6.54 5.01 -18.24
C ALA A 115 5.70 5.41 -19.46
N SER A 116 4.37 5.31 -19.39
CA SER A 116 3.49 5.71 -20.49
C SER A 116 3.41 7.23 -20.71
N GLY A 117 3.72 8.02 -19.68
CA GLY A 117 3.61 9.49 -19.72
C GLY A 117 2.17 10.01 -19.72
N ASP A 118 1.18 9.15 -19.54
CA ASP A 118 -0.23 9.52 -19.53
C ASP A 118 -0.62 10.15 -18.18
N GLU A 119 -0.54 11.48 -18.11
CA GLU A 119 -0.91 12.25 -16.92
C GLU A 119 -2.38 12.07 -16.53
N GLN A 120 -3.28 11.88 -17.49
CA GLN A 120 -4.70 11.73 -17.18
C GLN A 120 -4.96 10.41 -16.45
N ILE A 121 -4.37 9.32 -16.94
CA ILE A 121 -4.45 8.01 -16.26
C ILE A 121 -3.77 8.08 -14.89
N ARG A 122 -2.60 8.71 -14.79
CA ARG A 122 -1.89 8.89 -13.51
C ARG A 122 -2.72 9.67 -12.49
N GLN A 123 -3.36 10.76 -12.90
CA GLN A 123 -4.22 11.57 -12.04
C GLN A 123 -5.47 10.80 -11.62
N GLN A 124 -6.15 10.14 -12.55
CA GLN A 124 -7.33 9.32 -12.26
C GLN A 124 -6.99 8.23 -11.22
N PHE A 125 -5.85 7.58 -11.37
CA PHE A 125 -5.42 6.55 -10.42
C PHE A 125 -5.11 7.13 -9.05
N ALA A 126 -4.44 8.29 -8.99
CA ALA A 126 -4.20 9.01 -7.73
C ALA A 126 -5.51 9.38 -7.02
N ASP A 127 -6.53 9.82 -7.75
CA ASP A 127 -7.85 10.15 -7.21
C ASP A 127 -8.62 8.92 -6.71
N VAL A 128 -8.52 7.78 -7.41
CA VAL A 128 -9.13 6.52 -6.98
C VAL A 128 -8.52 6.04 -5.66
N VAL A 129 -7.19 6.03 -5.54
CA VAL A 129 -6.51 5.61 -4.30
C VAL A 129 -6.87 6.54 -3.14
N TRP A 130 -6.80 7.86 -3.36
CA TRP A 130 -7.18 8.85 -2.35
C TRP A 130 -8.62 8.65 -1.86
N ASN A 131 -9.59 8.53 -2.77
CA ASN A 131 -10.99 8.33 -2.43
C ASN A 131 -11.22 7.01 -1.69
N MET A 132 -10.57 5.93 -2.11
CA MET A 132 -10.67 4.63 -1.44
C MET A 132 -10.23 4.70 0.02
N PHE A 133 -9.07 5.30 0.31
CA PHE A 133 -8.58 5.44 1.68
C PHE A 133 -9.46 6.36 2.52
N LYS A 134 -9.91 7.48 1.95
CA LYS A 134 -10.80 8.41 2.64
C LYS A 134 -12.14 7.78 3.00
N GLN A 135 -12.72 6.98 2.11
CA GLN A 135 -14.05 6.39 2.32
C GLN A 135 -14.04 5.10 3.15
N GLN A 136 -12.99 4.28 3.04
CA GLN A 136 -12.96 2.94 3.64
C GLN A 136 -12.12 2.86 4.91
N GLN A 137 -11.13 3.73 5.07
CA GLN A 137 -10.17 3.71 6.17
C GLN A 137 -10.19 5.00 7.00
N ASP A 138 -11.09 5.95 6.66
CA ASP A 138 -11.15 7.29 7.25
C ASP A 138 -9.78 8.01 7.28
N LEU A 139 -8.94 7.74 6.27
CA LEU A 139 -7.58 8.25 6.17
C LEU A 139 -7.41 9.09 4.91
N ASP A 140 -7.17 10.40 5.07
CA ASP A 140 -6.86 11.27 3.94
C ASP A 140 -5.35 11.24 3.63
N LEU A 141 -4.94 10.37 2.70
CA LEU A 141 -3.54 10.26 2.28
C LEU A 141 -2.96 11.56 1.71
N ARG A 142 -3.79 12.44 1.15
CA ARG A 142 -3.34 13.73 0.60
C ARG A 142 -3.15 14.78 1.68
N ALA A 143 -3.68 14.56 2.88
CA ALA A 143 -3.42 15.39 4.06
C ALA A 143 -2.14 14.97 4.81
N LEU A 144 -1.38 13.98 4.33
CA LEU A 144 -0.17 13.47 4.99
C LEU A 144 1.12 13.82 4.23
N LEU A 145 2.18 14.09 4.99
CA LEU A 145 3.57 14.16 4.54
C LEU A 145 4.32 12.92 4.99
N LEU A 146 5.16 12.39 4.11
CA LEU A 146 6.12 11.35 4.44
C LEU A 146 7.44 11.99 4.91
N THR A 147 7.79 11.78 6.17
CA THR A 147 8.95 12.40 6.83
C THR A 147 9.89 11.35 7.41
N ASP A 148 11.03 11.79 7.94
CA ASP A 148 11.95 10.96 8.73
C ASP A 148 11.33 10.44 10.05
N LYS A 149 10.15 10.96 10.43
CA LYS A 149 9.33 10.52 11.56
C LYS A 149 8.12 9.66 11.15
N GLY A 150 7.99 9.34 9.87
CA GLY A 150 6.85 8.60 9.32
C GLY A 150 5.79 9.53 8.72
N PHE A 151 4.54 9.10 8.71
CA PHE A 151 3.43 9.93 8.22
C PHE A 151 3.04 10.98 9.23
N MET A 152 3.07 12.24 8.80
CA MET A 152 2.71 13.41 9.61
C MET A 152 1.65 14.24 8.88
N PRO A 153 0.72 14.90 9.58
CA PRO A 153 -0.22 15.83 8.95
C PRO A 153 0.51 16.95 8.20
N LYS A 154 0.00 17.32 7.02
CA LYS A 154 0.29 18.60 6.38
C LYS A 154 -0.27 19.71 7.28
N LYS A 155 0.57 20.69 7.62
CA LYS A 155 0.12 21.92 8.28
C LYS A 155 -0.50 22.87 7.27
#